data_AF-A0A0K8J4L5-F1
#
_entry.id   AF-A0A0K8J4L5-F1
#
_cell.length_a   1.000
_cell.length_b   1.000
_cell.length_c   1.000
_cell.angle_alpha   90.00
_cell.angle_beta   90.00
_cell.angle_gamma   90.00
#
_symmetry.space_group_name_H-M   'P 1'
#
loop_
_entity.id
_entity.type
_entity.pdbx_description
1 polymer ?
#
loop_
_entity_poly.entity_id
_entity_poly.type
_entity_poly.pdbx_seq_one_letter_code
_entity_poly.pdbx_strand_id
1 'polypeptide(L)'
;MKLKKAYIFVLGFLVLAFFFSLCYYLSYLHALRQFNNKAIERSDELAELHGDLIPTPITTTDNSDMAENNEELDSNDHVSVGVQDEPIILPSTKYILEVYDRKEGKIEEIEQNPPGDLVGLTRAEVEQYLDEYMKDLTLSEYNNGLLSYELISFSDKAVKFRKSYDADIVPYRFYVVVKNGYVVVYNSDLKSVYDYTYIEAENLPEEDRIALSQGIYVDNIDDLYALLESYTS
;
A
#
# COMPACT_ATOMS: atom_id res chain seq x y z
N MET A 1 -21.12 -21.58 -50.78
CA MET A 1 -20.00 -20.61 -50.85
C MET A 1 -19.82 -19.73 -49.59
N LYS A 2 -20.80 -19.67 -48.65
CA LYS A 2 -20.72 -18.80 -47.45
C LYS A 2 -19.88 -19.35 -46.29
N LEU A 3 -19.78 -20.68 -46.13
CA LEU A 3 -19.00 -21.32 -45.05
C LEU A 3 -17.48 -21.12 -45.16
N LYS A 4 -16.93 -21.11 -46.37
CA LYS A 4 -15.47 -20.91 -46.58
C LYS A 4 -15.01 -19.51 -46.17
N LYS A 5 -15.86 -18.48 -46.33
CA LYS A 5 -15.55 -17.11 -45.89
C LYS A 5 -15.61 -16.96 -44.38
N ALA A 6 -16.56 -17.62 -43.72
CA ALA A 6 -16.69 -17.59 -42.26
C ALA A 6 -15.46 -18.19 -41.55
N TYR A 7 -14.90 -19.28 -42.08
CA TYR A 7 -13.68 -19.89 -41.53
C TYR A 7 -12.48 -18.94 -41.53
N ILE A 8 -12.34 -18.11 -42.57
CA ILE A 8 -11.24 -17.13 -42.67
C ILE A 8 -11.36 -16.07 -41.56
N PHE A 9 -12.57 -15.60 -41.26
CA PHE A 9 -12.77 -14.64 -40.18
C PHE A 9 -12.53 -15.24 -38.79
N VAL A 10 -12.98 -16.47 -38.54
CA VAL A 10 -12.75 -17.18 -37.27
C VAL A 10 -11.26 -17.47 -37.08
N LEU A 11 -10.56 -17.91 -38.13
CA LEU A 11 -9.11 -18.14 -38.08
C LEU A 11 -8.35 -16.83 -37.81
N GLY A 12 -8.76 -15.73 -38.45
CA GLY A 12 -8.17 -14.41 -38.21
C GLY A 12 -8.33 -13.94 -36.77
N PHE A 13 -9.52 -14.12 -36.18
CA PHE A 13 -9.76 -13.79 -34.78
C PHE A 13 -8.91 -14.64 -33.82
N LEU A 14 -8.75 -15.93 -34.11
CA LEU A 14 -7.91 -16.84 -33.32
C LEU A 14 -6.43 -16.44 -33.34
N VAL A 15 -5.91 -16.08 -34.51
CA VAL A 15 -4.52 -15.59 -34.67
C VAL A 15 -4.32 -14.27 -33.93
N LEU A 16 -5.29 -13.36 -34.02
CA LEU A 16 -5.25 -12.08 -33.31
C LEU A 16 -5.25 -12.28 -31.79
N ALA A 17 -6.13 -13.15 -31.28
CA ALA A 17 -6.19 -13.48 -29.86
C ALA A 17 -4.88 -14.10 -29.37
N PHE A 18 -4.30 -15.04 -30.13
CA PHE A 18 -3.01 -15.63 -29.82
C PHE A 18 -1.89 -14.58 -29.78
N PHE A 19 -1.88 -13.64 -30.73
CA PHE A 19 -0.89 -12.57 -30.78
C PHE A 19 -1.02 -11.63 -29.57
N PHE A 20 -2.25 -11.25 -29.19
CA PHE A 20 -2.49 -10.45 -27.99
C PHE A 20 -2.03 -11.16 -26.72
N SER A 21 -2.34 -12.46 -26.57
CA SER A 21 -1.89 -13.25 -25.42
C SER A 21 -0.36 -13.37 -25.37
N LEU A 22 0.29 -13.57 -26.52
CA LEU A 22 1.75 -13.65 -26.61
C LEU A 22 2.40 -12.30 -26.28
N CYS A 23 1.89 -11.19 -26.83
CA CYS A 23 2.37 -9.85 -26.53
C CYS A 23 2.18 -9.51 -25.04
N TYR A 24 1.03 -9.84 -24.47
CA TYR A 24 0.77 -9.64 -23.04
C TYR A 24 1.76 -10.44 -22.18
N TYR A 25 1.98 -11.72 -22.50
CA TYR A 25 2.91 -12.58 -21.78
C TYR A 25 4.36 -12.06 -21.85
N LEU A 26 4.83 -11.65 -23.04
CA LEU A 26 6.17 -11.08 -23.21
C LEU A 26 6.33 -9.74 -22.50
N SER A 27 5.30 -8.89 -22.53
CA SER A 27 5.28 -7.63 -21.79
C SER A 27 5.36 -7.87 -20.28
N TYR A 28 4.59 -8.84 -19.77
CA TYR A 28 4.63 -9.24 -18.37
C TYR A 28 6.02 -9.75 -17.96
N LEU A 29 6.63 -10.63 -18.77
CA LEU A 29 7.96 -11.15 -18.51
C LEU A 29 9.03 -10.04 -18.53
N HIS A 30 8.90 -9.07 -19.43
CA HIS A 30 9.79 -7.91 -19.48
C HIS A 30 9.63 -7.01 -18.25
N ALA A 31 8.39 -6.72 -17.83
CA ALA A 31 8.09 -5.95 -16.64
C ALA A 31 8.65 -6.64 -15.37
N LEU A 32 8.50 -7.97 -15.28
CA LEU A 32 9.01 -8.75 -14.15
C LEU A 32 10.55 -8.70 -14.08
N ARG A 33 11.25 -8.76 -15.22
CA ARG A 33 12.71 -8.58 -15.27
C ARG A 33 13.11 -7.15 -14.90
N GLN A 34 12.40 -6.14 -15.39
CA GLN A 34 12.69 -4.75 -15.07
C GLN A 34 12.48 -4.48 -13.57
N PHE A 35 11.45 -5.06 -12.98
CA PHE A 35 11.20 -5.00 -11.54
C PHE A 35 12.34 -5.64 -10.73
N ASN A 36 12.74 -6.86 -11.09
CA ASN A 36 13.85 -7.54 -10.42
C ASN A 36 15.19 -6.80 -10.57
N ASN A 37 15.47 -6.24 -11.74
CA ASN A 37 16.71 -5.48 -11.95
C ASN A 37 16.74 -4.18 -11.13
N LYS A 38 15.61 -3.47 -11.04
CA LYS A 38 15.50 -2.25 -10.23
C LYS A 38 15.60 -2.53 -8.73
N ALA A 39 15.16 -3.71 -8.28
CA ALA A 39 15.35 -4.13 -6.89
C ALA A 39 16.84 -4.32 -6.55
N ILE A 40 17.65 -4.83 -7.49
CA ILE A 40 19.10 -4.99 -7.33
C ILE A 40 19.82 -3.62 -7.36
N GLU A 41 19.44 -2.72 -8.26
CA GLU A 41 20.05 -1.38 -8.34
C GLU A 41 19.78 -0.55 -7.06
N ARG A 42 18.56 -0.65 -6.49
CA ARG A 42 18.22 -0.04 -5.20
C ARG A 42 19.03 -0.61 -4.03
N SER A 43 19.31 -1.92 -4.03
CA SER A 43 20.15 -2.52 -2.98
C SER A 43 21.61 -2.08 -3.08
N ASP A 44 22.13 -1.93 -4.31
CA ASP A 44 23.49 -1.44 -4.54
C ASP A 44 23.61 0.04 -4.16
N GLU A 45 22.62 0.87 -4.49
CA GLU A 45 22.56 2.30 -4.13
C GLU A 45 22.48 2.51 -2.59
N LEU A 46 21.71 1.67 -1.89
CA LEU A 46 21.68 1.66 -0.42
C LEU A 46 23.03 1.23 0.17
N ALA A 47 23.69 0.22 -0.40
CA ALA A 47 25.01 -0.21 0.05
C ALA A 47 26.09 0.87 -0.13
N GLU A 48 26.02 1.66 -1.20
CA GLU A 48 26.90 2.83 -1.41
C GLU A 48 26.64 3.95 -0.40
N LEU A 49 25.37 4.22 -0.05
CA LEU A 49 25.00 5.24 0.94
C LEU A 49 25.52 4.91 2.35
N HIS A 50 25.66 3.62 2.67
CA HIS A 50 26.19 3.13 3.94
C HIS A 50 27.70 2.88 3.93
N GLY A 51 28.35 2.88 2.75
CA GLY A 51 29.79 2.66 2.58
C GLY A 51 30.70 3.80 3.08
N ASP A 52 30.17 5.01 3.26
CA ASP A 52 30.93 6.21 3.67
C ASP A 52 31.08 6.37 5.20
N LEU A 53 30.53 5.46 6.00
CA LEU A 53 30.73 5.43 7.46
C LEU A 53 31.77 4.37 7.85
N ILE A 54 33.01 4.57 7.41
CA ILE A 54 34.18 3.92 8.01
C ILE A 54 34.60 4.77 9.23
N PRO A 55 34.53 4.30 10.49
CA PRO A 55 35.40 4.85 11.51
C PRO A 55 36.79 4.24 11.29
N THR A 56 37.68 5.04 10.70
CA THR A 56 39.11 4.77 10.60
C THR A 56 39.75 4.74 12.00
N PRO A 57 40.89 4.05 12.19
CA PRO A 57 41.36 3.55 13.47
C PRO A 57 41.89 4.69 14.36
N ILE A 58 41.55 4.64 15.65
CA ILE A 58 42.21 5.48 16.65
C ILE A 58 43.52 4.77 17.03
N THR A 59 44.66 5.34 16.64
CA THR A 59 45.98 5.01 17.19
C THR A 59 46.62 6.28 17.72
N THR A 60 46.89 6.29 19.03
CA THR A 60 47.95 7.06 19.75
C THR A 60 47.80 6.72 21.24
N THR A 61 48.81 6.49 22.09
CA THR A 61 50.28 6.37 22.02
C THR A 61 50.74 5.92 23.43
N ASP A 62 51.75 5.03 23.49
CA ASP A 62 52.74 4.71 24.52
C ASP A 62 52.40 4.57 26.02
N ASN A 63 52.72 3.40 26.60
CA ASN A 63 53.95 3.24 27.40
C ASN A 63 54.28 1.76 27.75
N SER A 64 55.54 1.42 27.51
CA SER A 64 56.46 0.43 28.15
C SER A 64 55.91 -0.62 29.14
N ASP A 65 56.20 -1.90 28.90
CA ASP A 65 57.24 -2.66 29.63
C ASP A 65 57.43 -4.10 29.11
N MET A 66 58.61 -4.63 29.42
CA MET A 66 59.28 -5.83 28.90
C MET A 66 58.74 -7.18 29.40
N ALA A 67 58.98 -8.22 28.57
CA ALA A 67 59.56 -9.53 28.91
C ALA A 67 58.73 -10.80 28.56
N GLU A 68 59.39 -11.65 27.77
CA GLU A 68 59.30 -13.10 27.56
C GLU A 68 58.25 -13.92 28.36
N ASN A 69 57.45 -14.72 27.65
CA ASN A 69 57.68 -16.18 27.54
C ASN A 69 56.65 -16.87 26.63
N ASN A 70 57.12 -17.92 25.95
CA ASN A 70 56.36 -18.87 25.14
C ASN A 70 55.34 -19.65 25.98
N GLU A 71 54.18 -19.97 25.39
CA GLU A 71 53.62 -21.32 25.34
C GLU A 71 52.49 -21.38 24.28
N GLU A 72 52.55 -22.40 23.42
CA GLU A 72 51.58 -22.71 22.37
C GLU A 72 50.19 -22.98 22.94
N LEU A 73 49.16 -22.38 22.35
CA LEU A 73 47.83 -22.98 22.27
C LEU A 73 47.16 -22.61 20.95
N ASP A 74 47.11 -23.63 20.11
CA ASP A 74 46.27 -23.79 18.93
C ASP A 74 44.84 -23.26 19.18
N SER A 75 44.45 -22.25 18.42
CA SER A 75 43.04 -21.97 18.10
C SER A 75 42.98 -21.00 16.92
N ASN A 76 42.86 -21.58 15.73
CA ASN A 76 42.15 -20.94 14.63
C ASN A 76 40.74 -20.63 15.12
N ASP A 77 40.50 -19.39 15.56
CA ASP A 77 39.15 -18.84 15.62
C ASP A 77 39.18 -17.40 15.12
N HIS A 78 39.42 -17.26 13.82
CA HIS A 78 38.88 -16.12 13.10
C HIS A 78 37.35 -16.27 13.12
N VAL A 79 36.71 -15.79 14.17
CA VAL A 79 35.28 -15.53 14.15
C VAL A 79 35.07 -14.42 13.14
N SER A 80 34.74 -14.79 11.89
CA SER A 80 34.13 -13.84 10.98
C SER A 80 32.81 -13.44 11.63
N VAL A 81 32.77 -12.22 12.17
CA VAL A 81 31.51 -11.59 12.54
C VAL A 81 30.81 -11.33 11.21
N GLY A 82 30.02 -12.31 10.78
CA GLY A 82 29.19 -12.17 9.59
C GLY A 82 28.28 -10.97 9.81
N VAL A 83 28.47 -9.94 8.99
CA VAL A 83 27.44 -8.92 8.78
C VAL A 83 26.22 -9.70 8.32
N GLN A 84 25.24 -9.91 9.20
CA GLN A 84 23.96 -10.42 8.74
C GLN A 84 23.31 -9.26 8.01
N ASP A 85 23.21 -9.40 6.68
CA ASP A 85 22.44 -8.48 5.87
C ASP A 85 21.05 -8.33 6.48
N GLU A 86 20.58 -7.10 6.65
CA GLU A 86 19.27 -6.83 7.22
C GLU A 86 18.20 -7.52 6.36
N PRO A 87 17.28 -8.31 6.93
CA PRO A 87 16.30 -9.02 6.15
C PRO A 87 15.38 -8.02 5.43
N ILE A 88 15.19 -8.24 4.13
CA ILE A 88 14.27 -7.48 3.27
C ILE A 88 13.18 -8.38 2.71
N ILE A 89 12.05 -7.78 2.32
CA ILE A 89 10.98 -8.51 1.63
C ILE A 89 11.41 -8.80 0.19
N LEU A 90 11.46 -10.07 -0.18
CA LEU A 90 11.74 -10.51 -1.55
C LEU A 90 10.44 -10.81 -2.29
N PRO A 91 10.42 -10.83 -3.64
CA PRO A 91 9.26 -11.28 -4.41
C PRO A 91 8.81 -12.71 -4.06
N SER A 92 9.72 -13.52 -3.53
CA SER A 92 9.49 -14.90 -3.09
C SER A 92 9.10 -15.03 -1.62
N THR A 93 9.19 -13.95 -0.82
CA THR A 93 8.80 -13.97 0.60
C THR A 93 7.30 -14.23 0.68
N LYS A 94 6.86 -15.15 1.54
CA LYS A 94 5.43 -15.41 1.74
C LYS A 94 4.78 -14.19 2.40
N TYR A 95 3.73 -13.62 1.78
CA TYR A 95 2.96 -12.53 2.37
C TYR A 95 1.63 -13.07 2.90
N ILE A 96 1.38 -12.79 4.18
CA ILE A 96 0.17 -13.22 4.89
C ILE A 96 -0.56 -11.97 5.36
N LEU A 97 -1.78 -11.76 4.88
CA LEU A 97 -2.65 -10.68 5.33
C LEU A 97 -3.79 -11.25 6.17
N GLU A 98 -3.84 -10.88 7.43
CA GLU A 98 -4.99 -11.12 8.29
C GLU A 98 -5.97 -9.95 8.20
N VAL A 99 -7.23 -10.25 7.92
CA VAL A 99 -8.33 -9.29 7.97
C VAL A 99 -9.16 -9.61 9.21
N TYR A 100 -9.10 -8.72 10.20
CA TYR A 100 -9.82 -8.85 11.46
C TYR A 100 -11.08 -7.99 11.46
N ASP A 101 -12.25 -8.62 11.54
CA ASP A 101 -13.51 -7.95 11.82
C ASP A 101 -13.69 -7.84 13.34
N ARG A 102 -13.61 -6.61 13.87
CA ARG A 102 -13.72 -6.35 15.32
C ARG A 102 -15.12 -6.64 15.87
N LYS A 103 -16.17 -6.46 15.05
CA LYS A 103 -17.57 -6.63 15.45
C LYS A 103 -17.93 -8.10 15.54
N GLU A 104 -17.57 -8.88 14.53
CA GLU A 104 -17.82 -10.32 14.51
C GLU A 104 -16.76 -11.12 15.28
N GLY A 105 -15.60 -10.51 15.58
CA GLY A 105 -14.48 -11.18 16.23
C GLY A 105 -13.82 -12.23 15.34
N LYS A 106 -13.96 -12.12 14.01
CA LYS A 106 -13.46 -13.09 13.04
C LYS A 106 -12.19 -12.61 12.38
N ILE A 107 -11.27 -13.54 12.14
CA ILE A 107 -10.04 -13.30 11.37
C ILE A 107 -10.08 -14.17 10.12
N GLU A 108 -9.94 -13.53 8.97
CA GLU A 108 -9.65 -14.20 7.69
C GLU A 108 -8.16 -14.06 7.38
N GLU A 109 -7.51 -15.14 6.96
CA GLU A 109 -6.09 -15.13 6.58
C GLU A 109 -5.97 -15.36 5.07
N ILE A 110 -5.26 -14.46 4.40
CA ILE A 110 -5.04 -14.47 2.95
C ILE A 110 -3.54 -14.62 2.70
N GLU A 111 -3.14 -15.74 2.11
CA GLU A 111 -1.77 -15.97 1.67
C GLU A 111 -1.61 -15.59 0.19
N GLN A 112 -0.63 -14.75 -0.12
CA GLN A 112 -0.31 -14.34 -1.49
C GLN A 112 1.15 -13.92 -1.62
N ASN A 113 1.55 -13.49 -2.83
CA ASN A 113 2.85 -12.84 -3.02
C ASN A 113 2.83 -11.42 -2.45
N PRO A 114 3.99 -10.88 -2.01
CA PRO A 114 4.07 -9.52 -1.51
C PRO A 114 3.66 -8.52 -2.59
N PRO A 115 2.85 -7.51 -2.25
CA PRO A 115 2.62 -6.35 -3.10
C PRO A 115 3.94 -5.71 -3.54
N GLY A 116 3.98 -5.18 -4.77
CA GLY A 116 5.20 -4.60 -5.34
C GLY A 116 5.77 -3.46 -4.49
N ASP A 117 4.92 -2.67 -3.83
CA ASP A 117 5.31 -1.53 -2.99
C ASP A 117 6.00 -1.95 -1.69
N LEU A 118 5.88 -3.23 -1.29
CA LEU A 118 6.53 -3.78 -0.10
C LEU A 118 7.83 -4.53 -0.41
N VAL A 119 8.07 -4.90 -1.67
CA VAL A 119 9.29 -5.63 -2.05
C VAL A 119 10.51 -4.72 -1.95
N GLY A 120 11.59 -5.26 -1.38
CA GLY A 120 12.84 -4.57 -1.13
C GLY A 120 12.85 -3.81 0.19
N LEU A 121 11.70 -3.68 0.86
CA LEU A 121 11.63 -2.97 2.14
C LEU A 121 12.23 -3.81 3.28
N THR A 122 13.02 -3.14 4.10
CA THR A 122 13.43 -3.57 5.44
C THR A 122 12.25 -3.50 6.40
N ARG A 123 12.42 -4.06 7.60
CA ARG A 123 11.40 -3.95 8.66
C ARG A 123 11.04 -2.49 8.99
N ALA A 124 12.06 -1.64 9.14
CA ALA A 124 11.86 -0.25 9.51
C ALA A 124 11.11 0.53 8.42
N GLU A 125 11.43 0.29 7.15
CA GLU A 125 10.72 0.91 6.02
C GLU A 125 9.28 0.42 5.91
N VAL A 126 9.00 -0.85 6.24
CA VAL A 126 7.64 -1.35 6.33
C VAL A 126 6.85 -0.64 7.43
N GLU A 127 7.43 -0.48 8.62
CA GLU A 127 6.79 0.25 9.72
C GLU A 127 6.47 1.70 9.29
N GLN A 128 7.40 2.38 8.62
CA GLN A 128 7.15 3.71 8.05
C GLN A 128 6.04 3.70 6.98
N TYR A 129 6.05 2.73 6.07
CA TYR A 129 5.00 2.58 5.05
C TYR A 129 3.62 2.44 5.70
N LEU A 130 3.50 1.65 6.77
CA LEU A 130 2.23 1.48 7.48
C LEU A 130 1.77 2.77 8.17
N ASP A 131 2.69 3.52 8.78
CA ASP A 131 2.39 4.82 9.37
C ASP A 131 1.90 5.84 8.33
N GLU A 132 2.53 5.88 7.16
CA GLU A 132 2.10 6.73 6.04
C GLU A 132 0.74 6.31 5.50
N TYR A 133 0.52 5.00 5.33
CA TYR A 133 -0.75 4.43 4.89
C TYR A 133 -1.90 4.86 5.83
N MET A 134 -1.69 4.78 7.15
CA MET A 134 -2.72 5.14 8.12
C MET A 134 -2.98 6.66 8.21
N LYS A 135 -2.02 7.51 7.81
CA LYS A 135 -2.21 8.98 7.78
C LYS A 135 -3.14 9.42 6.66
N ASP A 136 -3.12 8.74 5.52
CA ASP A 136 -3.95 9.08 4.37
C ASP A 136 -4.64 7.83 3.80
N LEU A 137 -5.72 7.42 4.49
CA LEU A 137 -6.53 6.30 4.08
C LEU A 137 -7.23 6.56 2.75
N THR A 138 -7.25 5.54 1.89
CA THR A 138 -8.12 5.57 0.71
C THR A 138 -9.59 5.59 1.14
N LEU A 139 -10.46 6.15 0.29
CA LEU A 139 -11.89 6.18 0.55
C LEU A 139 -12.47 4.80 0.85
N SER A 140 -12.01 3.75 0.16
CA SER A 140 -12.48 2.37 0.40
C SER A 140 -12.12 1.88 1.79
N GLU A 141 -10.90 2.15 2.26
CA GLU A 141 -10.43 1.72 3.58
C GLU A 141 -11.15 2.47 4.70
N TYR A 142 -11.30 3.79 4.53
CA TYR A 142 -12.09 4.61 5.45
C TYR A 142 -13.54 4.12 5.52
N ASN A 143 -14.17 3.86 4.37
CA ASN A 143 -15.54 3.36 4.28
C ASN A 143 -15.73 1.97 4.90
N ASN A 144 -14.71 1.12 4.87
CA ASN A 144 -14.74 -0.18 5.53
C ASN A 144 -14.43 -0.08 7.03
N GLY A 145 -14.08 1.12 7.53
CA GLY A 145 -13.78 1.36 8.93
C GLY A 145 -12.42 0.79 9.34
N LEU A 146 -11.39 0.95 8.50
CA LEU A 146 -10.03 0.51 8.84
C LEU A 146 -9.55 1.25 10.10
N LEU A 147 -9.30 0.48 11.16
CA LEU A 147 -8.80 0.97 12.45
C LEU A 147 -7.28 0.92 12.55
N SER A 148 -6.69 -0.17 12.07
CA SER A 148 -5.24 -0.39 12.14
C SER A 148 -4.77 -1.21 10.96
N TYR A 149 -3.54 -0.94 10.53
CA TYR A 149 -2.79 -1.79 9.61
C TYR A 149 -1.39 -2.04 10.19
N GLU A 150 -1.17 -3.24 10.69
CA GLU A 150 -0.05 -3.55 11.59
C GLU A 150 0.86 -4.64 11.02
N LEU A 151 2.16 -4.52 11.27
CA LEU A 151 3.14 -5.57 11.02
C LEU A 151 3.19 -6.54 12.21
N ILE A 152 2.72 -7.77 12.00
CA ILE A 152 2.65 -8.80 13.05
C ILE A 152 3.95 -9.59 13.15
N SER A 153 4.50 -10.01 12.02
CA SER A 153 5.80 -10.69 11.98
C SER A 153 6.57 -10.36 10.71
N PHE A 154 7.88 -10.34 10.82
CA PHE A 154 8.77 -10.00 9.71
C PHE A 154 9.96 -10.96 9.67
N SER A 155 10.20 -11.57 8.51
CA SER A 155 11.36 -12.40 8.21
C SER A 155 11.61 -12.46 6.71
N ASP A 156 12.80 -12.92 6.31
CA ASP A 156 13.17 -13.21 4.92
C ASP A 156 12.21 -14.20 4.23
N LYS A 157 11.66 -15.15 4.99
CA LYS A 157 10.77 -16.22 4.50
C LYS A 157 9.32 -15.83 4.46
N ALA A 158 8.84 -15.13 5.48
CA ALA A 158 7.44 -14.74 5.60
C ALA A 158 7.25 -13.43 6.36
N VAL A 159 6.33 -12.62 5.84
CA VAL A 159 5.83 -11.40 6.49
C VAL A 159 4.34 -11.53 6.72
N LYS A 160 3.89 -11.12 7.91
CA LYS A 160 2.49 -11.16 8.30
C LYS A 160 2.02 -9.79 8.70
N PHE A 161 0.93 -9.35 8.10
CA PHE A 161 0.26 -8.10 8.39
C PHE A 161 -1.15 -8.37 8.91
N ARG A 162 -1.71 -7.41 9.66
CA ARG A 162 -3.11 -7.44 10.06
C ARG A 162 -3.78 -6.10 9.77
N LYS A 163 -4.90 -6.14 9.05
CA LYS A 163 -5.85 -5.04 8.95
C LYS A 163 -7.02 -5.31 9.89
N SER A 164 -7.29 -4.39 10.80
CA SER A 164 -8.43 -4.48 11.71
C SER A 164 -9.50 -3.49 11.30
N TYR A 165 -10.73 -3.96 11.15
CA TYR A 165 -11.87 -3.17 10.69
C TYR A 165 -12.97 -3.11 11.75
N ASP A 166 -13.65 -1.96 11.79
CA ASP A 166 -14.86 -1.77 12.57
C ASP A 166 -15.82 -0.87 11.78
N ALA A 167 -16.80 -1.50 11.11
CA ALA A 167 -17.73 -0.78 10.25
C ALA A 167 -18.60 0.24 11.01
N ASP A 168 -18.78 0.08 12.32
CA ASP A 168 -19.64 0.94 13.14
C ASP A 168 -18.96 2.29 13.46
N ILE A 169 -17.67 2.45 13.16
CA ILE A 169 -16.94 3.71 13.41
C ILE A 169 -17.15 4.76 12.33
N VAL A 170 -17.72 4.39 11.17
CA VAL A 170 -17.93 5.31 10.04
C VAL A 170 -19.29 5.97 10.21
N PRO A 171 -19.37 7.21 10.69
CA PRO A 171 -20.62 7.79 11.18
C PRO A 171 -21.58 8.20 10.06
N TYR A 172 -21.09 8.42 8.84
CA TYR A 172 -21.88 8.81 7.67
C TYR A 172 -21.17 8.39 6.37
N ARG A 173 -21.91 8.33 5.25
CA ARG A 173 -21.37 7.99 3.92
C ARG A 173 -21.15 9.19 3.03
N PHE A 174 -21.94 10.24 3.24
CA PHE A 174 -21.88 11.45 2.45
C PHE A 174 -21.91 12.70 3.34
N TYR A 175 -21.35 13.77 2.81
CA TYR A 175 -21.37 15.09 3.43
C TYR A 175 -21.76 16.12 2.38
N VAL A 176 -22.88 16.79 2.59
CA VAL A 176 -23.46 17.75 1.66
C VAL A 176 -23.24 19.17 2.17
N VAL A 177 -22.62 20.01 1.34
CA VAL A 177 -22.23 21.38 1.74
C VAL A 177 -22.29 22.32 0.54
N VAL A 178 -22.41 23.63 0.80
CA VAL A 178 -22.26 24.65 -0.27
C VAL A 178 -20.78 24.94 -0.51
N LYS A 179 -20.34 24.83 -1.78
CA LYS A 179 -19.02 25.28 -2.23
C LYS A 179 -19.16 26.10 -3.50
N ASN A 180 -18.58 27.30 -3.49
CA ASN A 180 -18.63 28.25 -4.62
C ASN A 180 -20.06 28.54 -5.12
N GLY A 181 -21.04 28.61 -4.21
CA GLY A 181 -22.43 28.90 -4.54
C GLY A 181 -23.26 27.69 -5.00
N TYR A 182 -22.66 26.51 -5.10
CA TYR A 182 -23.35 25.28 -5.49
C TYR A 182 -23.36 24.25 -4.36
N VAL A 183 -24.40 23.43 -4.31
CA VAL A 183 -24.43 22.24 -3.46
C VAL A 183 -23.44 21.21 -4.02
N VAL A 184 -22.56 20.69 -3.16
CA VAL A 184 -21.57 19.67 -3.50
C VAL A 184 -21.67 18.53 -2.50
N VAL A 185 -21.62 17.30 -3.00
CA VAL A 185 -21.63 16.09 -2.16
C VAL A 185 -20.22 15.53 -2.10
N TYR A 186 -19.68 15.45 -0.89
CA TYR A 186 -18.44 14.74 -0.59
C TYR A 186 -18.74 13.33 -0.11
N ASN A 187 -17.78 12.44 -0.28
CA ASN A 187 -17.76 11.16 0.39
C ASN A 187 -17.47 11.34 1.89
N SER A 188 -17.59 10.23 2.63
CA SER A 188 -17.35 10.12 4.07
C SER A 188 -15.96 10.58 4.54
N ASP A 189 -14.98 10.58 3.64
CA ASP A 189 -13.62 11.06 3.88
C ASP A 189 -13.48 12.59 3.89
N LEU A 190 -14.57 13.32 3.60
CA LEU A 190 -14.65 14.79 3.49
C LEU A 190 -13.67 15.42 2.48
N LYS A 191 -13.00 14.61 1.67
CA LYS A 191 -11.95 15.02 0.72
C LYS A 191 -12.40 14.75 -0.71
N SER A 192 -12.85 13.52 -0.95
CA SER A 192 -13.22 13.04 -2.28
C SER A 192 -14.62 13.50 -2.63
N VAL A 193 -14.78 14.25 -3.71
CA VAL A 193 -16.11 14.63 -4.19
C VAL A 193 -16.83 13.40 -4.73
N TYR A 194 -18.04 13.17 -4.23
CA TYR A 194 -18.94 12.15 -4.76
C TYR A 194 -19.71 12.69 -5.96
N ASP A 195 -20.32 13.87 -5.83
CA ASP A 195 -21.10 14.48 -6.89
C ASP A 195 -21.08 16.01 -6.86
N TYR A 196 -21.07 16.61 -8.05
CA TYR A 196 -21.30 18.03 -8.27
C TYR A 196 -22.74 18.18 -8.75
N THR A 197 -23.66 18.55 -7.87
CA THR A 197 -25.09 18.52 -8.18
C THR A 197 -25.53 19.67 -9.09
N TYR A 198 -24.71 20.72 -9.20
CA TYR A 198 -25.02 21.98 -9.89
C TYR A 198 -26.27 22.71 -9.38
N ILE A 199 -26.79 22.33 -8.21
CA ILE A 199 -27.88 23.04 -7.56
C ILE A 199 -27.33 24.34 -6.99
N GLU A 200 -27.87 25.47 -7.45
CA GLU A 200 -27.50 26.80 -6.97
C GLU A 200 -28.07 27.04 -5.58
N ALA A 201 -27.20 27.24 -4.59
CA ALA A 201 -27.61 27.44 -3.21
C ALA A 201 -28.45 28.70 -3.02
N GLU A 202 -28.28 29.73 -3.86
CA GLU A 202 -29.03 30.99 -3.78
C GLU A 202 -30.54 30.77 -3.96
N ASN A 203 -30.92 29.82 -4.82
CA ASN A 203 -32.32 29.51 -5.14
C ASN A 203 -33.02 28.67 -4.06
N LEU A 204 -32.28 28.16 -3.08
CA LEU A 204 -32.84 27.34 -2.01
C LEU A 204 -33.49 28.18 -0.90
N PRO A 205 -34.50 27.65 -0.20
CA PRO A 205 -35.06 28.24 1.01
C PRO A 205 -33.98 28.61 2.03
N GLU A 206 -34.22 29.66 2.82
CA GLU A 206 -33.23 30.13 3.81
C GLU A 206 -32.82 29.04 4.81
N GLU A 207 -33.77 28.24 5.26
CA GLU A 207 -33.53 27.12 6.18
C GLU A 207 -32.55 26.10 5.58
N ASP A 208 -32.75 25.71 4.33
CA ASP A 208 -31.88 24.77 3.63
C ASP A 208 -30.48 25.34 3.40
N ARG A 209 -30.38 26.63 3.04
CA ARG A 209 -29.08 27.31 2.91
C ARG A 209 -28.32 27.32 4.23
N ILE A 210 -29.01 27.56 5.35
CA ILE A 210 -28.40 27.53 6.69
C ILE A 210 -27.92 26.11 7.00
N ALA A 211 -28.75 25.09 6.80
CA ALA A 211 -28.36 23.69 7.04
C ALA A 211 -27.15 23.28 6.18
N LEU A 212 -27.15 23.60 4.89
CA LEU A 212 -26.03 23.32 3.98
C LEU A 212 -24.77 24.12 4.30
N SER A 213 -24.89 25.29 4.93
CA SER A 213 -23.74 26.06 5.40
C SER A 213 -23.06 25.43 6.63
N GLN A 214 -23.83 24.74 7.46
CA GLN A 214 -23.33 23.96 8.59
C GLN A 214 -22.81 22.58 8.14
N GLY A 215 -23.31 22.11 7.00
CA GLY A 215 -23.00 20.82 6.41
C GLY A 215 -23.95 19.74 6.93
N ILE A 216 -24.43 18.91 6.01
CA ILE A 216 -25.41 17.85 6.27
C ILE A 216 -24.71 16.50 6.10
N TYR A 217 -24.71 15.70 7.16
CA TYR A 217 -24.17 14.35 7.14
C TYR A 217 -25.28 13.37 6.77
N VAL A 218 -24.99 12.46 5.85
CA VAL A 218 -25.98 11.52 5.32
C VAL A 218 -25.41 10.10 5.33
N ASP A 219 -26.19 9.16 5.87
CA ASP A 219 -25.71 7.81 6.19
C ASP A 219 -25.74 6.86 5.00
N ASN A 220 -26.65 7.08 4.05
CA ASN A 220 -26.83 6.19 2.91
C ASN A 220 -27.27 6.96 1.66
N ILE A 221 -27.25 6.25 0.53
CA ILE A 221 -27.47 6.84 -0.78
C ILE A 221 -28.94 7.22 -1.03
N ASP A 222 -29.88 6.49 -0.41
CA ASP A 222 -31.31 6.75 -0.59
C ASP A 222 -31.70 8.06 0.10
N ASP A 223 -31.21 8.28 1.33
CA ASP A 223 -31.41 9.53 2.07
C ASP A 223 -30.74 10.71 1.36
N LEU A 224 -29.59 10.49 0.71
CA LEU A 224 -28.92 11.52 -0.08
C LEU A 224 -29.79 11.93 -1.26
N TYR A 225 -30.34 10.99 -2.01
CA TYR A 225 -31.19 11.32 -3.14
C TYR A 225 -32.50 11.97 -2.71
N ALA A 226 -33.11 11.52 -1.62
CA ALA A 226 -34.31 12.17 -1.06
C ALA A 226 -34.05 13.63 -0.67
N LEU A 227 -32.87 13.91 -0.09
CA LEU A 227 -32.45 15.28 0.23
C LEU A 227 -32.22 16.13 -1.03
N LEU A 228 -31.57 15.58 -2.05
CA LEU A 228 -31.30 16.34 -3.29
C LEU A 228 -32.58 16.58 -4.10
N GLU A 229 -33.52 15.63 -4.10
CA GLU A 229 -34.81 15.77 -4.77
C GLU A 229 -35.62 16.94 -4.19
N SER A 230 -35.60 17.13 -2.86
CA SER A 230 -36.30 18.23 -2.20
C SER A 230 -35.77 19.62 -2.58
N TYR A 231 -34.51 19.74 -3.00
CA TYR A 231 -33.90 20.98 -3.47
C TYR A 231 -34.20 21.30 -4.95
N THR A 232 -34.65 20.31 -5.71
CA THR A 232 -34.94 20.43 -7.15
C THR A 232 -36.43 20.46 -7.47
N SER A 233 -37.28 20.19 -6.46
CA SER A 233 -38.74 20.19 -6.55
C SER A 233 -39.30 21.61 -6.47
#